data_AF-A0AAD8E752-F1
#
_entry.id   AF-A0AAD8E752-F1
#
_cell.length_a   1.000
_cell.length_b   1.000
_cell.length_c   1.000
_cell.angle_alpha   90.00
_cell.angle_beta   90.00
_cell.angle_gamma   90.00
#
_symmetry.space_group_name_H-M   'P 1'
#
loop_
_entity.id
_entity.type
_entity.pdbx_description
1 polymer ?
#
loop_
_entity_poly.entity_id
_entity_poly.type
_entity_poly.pdbx_seq_one_letter_code
_entity_poly.pdbx_strand_id
1 'polypeptide(L)'
;MLIWEYQPLLEYTPIIEKDYGQERFLTENPMKTFLEGNFVKIPWMTGVTKDELDPWAYYVVVNKTLSEQFYDRFDVLAPVTLQYERGTQRSHLASQAFKEFYLHNQPITESSKRELGNLYSDALIRYGQDMTSKLACNLSDQPVYAYEFEYQGRYSHGYIPGTNTPFGVVHHDDLIYLFNISLLFPEFTPEDPETQMVEKLTTLWANFIYTGNPTPNASEVLNNVIWEQMTTDNLAYLSINSELKMKSGLYQDRMNIWDRYFPDRVQPPLVQ
;
A
#
# COMPACT_ATOMS: atom_id res chain seq x y z
N MET A 1 4.94 -17.75 19.76
CA MET A 1 4.56 -16.69 18.80
C MET A 1 3.99 -15.55 19.61
N LEU A 2 4.52 -14.33 19.49
CA LEU A 2 3.95 -13.16 20.17
C LEU A 2 2.81 -12.64 19.30
N ILE A 3 1.58 -12.77 19.79
CA ILE A 3 0.35 -12.20 19.25
C ILE A 3 -0.05 -11.07 20.18
N TRP A 4 -0.39 -9.92 19.63
CA TRP A 4 -0.86 -8.75 20.38
C TRP A 4 -2.20 -8.31 19.79
N GLU A 5 -3.28 -8.74 20.44
CA GLU A 5 -4.65 -8.60 19.92
C GLU A 5 -4.79 -9.23 18.52
N TYR A 6 -5.21 -8.45 17.53
CA TYR A 6 -5.37 -8.86 16.14
C TYR A 6 -4.09 -8.71 15.30
N GLN A 7 -2.91 -8.63 15.94
CA GLN A 7 -1.61 -8.44 15.28
C GLN A 7 -0.67 -9.62 15.56
N PRO A 8 0.13 -10.07 14.57
CA PRO A 8 0.36 -9.46 13.24
C PRO A 8 -0.82 -9.62 12.26
N LEU A 9 -0.90 -8.76 11.23
CA LEU A 9 -1.92 -8.89 10.17
C LEU A 9 -1.86 -10.27 9.48
N LEU A 10 -0.65 -10.80 9.21
CA LEU A 10 -0.47 -12.16 8.69
C LEU A 10 0.30 -13.01 9.72
N GLU A 11 -0.35 -14.06 10.24
CA GLU A 11 0.30 -15.06 11.09
C GLU A 11 1.11 -16.07 10.27
N TYR A 12 0.59 -16.42 9.09
CA TYR A 12 1.22 -17.32 8.14
C TYR A 12 1.50 -16.55 6.85
N THR A 13 2.76 -16.55 6.45
CA THR A 13 3.23 -15.91 5.21
C THR A 13 3.76 -16.98 4.26
N PRO A 14 3.86 -16.68 2.94
CA PRO A 14 4.67 -17.49 2.05
C PRO A 14 6.09 -17.69 2.61
N ILE A 15 6.62 -18.90 2.47
CA ILE A 15 7.97 -19.26 2.90
C ILE A 15 8.75 -19.88 1.74
N ILE A 16 10.07 -19.79 1.78
CA ILE A 16 10.94 -20.51 0.86
C ILE A 16 10.75 -22.02 1.11
N GLU A 17 10.34 -22.73 0.07
CA GLU A 17 10.00 -24.13 0.14
C GLU A 17 11.26 -25.00 0.23
N LYS A 18 11.33 -25.82 1.28
CA LYS A 18 12.35 -26.87 1.41
C LYS A 18 12.14 -27.95 0.36
N ASP A 19 13.23 -28.51 -0.14
CA ASP A 19 13.16 -29.61 -1.10
C ASP A 19 12.93 -30.95 -0.39
N TYR A 20 11.79 -31.58 -0.66
CA TYR A 20 11.48 -32.96 -0.28
C TYR A 20 11.12 -33.82 -1.50
N GLY A 21 11.50 -33.39 -2.72
CA GLY A 21 11.16 -34.05 -3.98
C GLY A 21 9.79 -33.67 -4.57
N GLN A 22 9.13 -32.64 -4.03
CA GLN A 22 7.88 -32.08 -4.54
C GLN A 22 8.10 -30.92 -5.54
N GLU A 23 7.07 -30.59 -6.32
CA GLU A 23 7.03 -29.34 -7.07
C GLU A 23 7.02 -28.14 -6.11
N ARG A 24 7.80 -27.11 -6.42
CA ARG A 24 7.96 -25.91 -5.60
C ARG A 24 7.62 -24.67 -6.39
N PHE A 25 6.83 -23.79 -5.79
CA PHE A 25 6.51 -22.47 -6.33
C PHE A 25 7.55 -21.44 -5.90
N LEU A 26 7.80 -21.29 -4.59
CA LEU A 26 8.72 -20.31 -4.04
C LEU A 26 10.05 -20.96 -3.60
N THR A 27 11.01 -21.00 -4.52
CA THR A 27 12.30 -21.69 -4.32
C THR A 27 13.41 -20.80 -3.73
N GLU A 28 13.24 -19.48 -3.76
CA GLU A 28 14.18 -18.52 -3.19
C GLU A 28 13.45 -17.26 -2.69
N ASN A 29 14.21 -16.32 -2.11
CA ASN A 29 13.66 -15.04 -1.66
C ASN A 29 13.25 -14.19 -2.89
N PRO A 30 11.97 -13.78 -3.03
CA PRO A 30 11.52 -12.96 -4.15
C PRO A 30 12.34 -11.68 -4.35
N MET A 31 12.80 -11.06 -3.26
CA MET A 31 13.61 -9.85 -3.34
C MET A 31 14.95 -10.10 -4.01
N LYS A 32 15.56 -11.28 -3.79
CA LYS A 32 16.80 -11.66 -4.47
C LYS A 32 16.56 -11.77 -5.97
N THR A 33 15.54 -12.53 -6.38
CA THR A 33 15.16 -12.70 -7.79
C THR A 33 14.88 -11.35 -8.46
N PHE A 34 14.15 -10.47 -7.77
CA PHE A 34 13.78 -9.16 -8.29
C PHE A 34 15.00 -8.24 -8.48
N LEU A 35 15.87 -8.16 -7.46
CA LEU A 35 17.09 -7.35 -7.50
C LEU A 35 18.12 -7.82 -8.54
N GLU A 36 18.16 -9.12 -8.84
CA GLU A 36 18.99 -9.68 -9.91
C GLU A 36 18.39 -9.45 -11.31
N GLY A 37 17.19 -8.84 -11.40
CA GLY A 37 16.49 -8.62 -12.67
C GLY A 37 15.90 -9.90 -13.27
N ASN A 38 15.83 -10.98 -12.49
CA ASN A 38 15.39 -12.31 -12.90
C ASN A 38 13.86 -12.46 -12.83
N PHE A 39 13.13 -11.46 -13.31
CA PHE A 39 11.67 -11.45 -13.35
C PHE A 39 11.14 -11.18 -14.76
N VAL A 40 9.88 -11.54 -15.01
CA VAL A 40 9.23 -11.28 -16.30
C VAL A 40 9.00 -9.78 -16.45
N LYS A 41 9.58 -9.20 -17.50
CA LYS A 41 9.48 -7.77 -17.82
C LYS A 41 8.26 -7.54 -18.71
N ILE A 42 7.20 -6.98 -18.14
CA ILE A 42 5.95 -6.62 -18.84
C ILE A 42 5.48 -5.24 -18.36
N PRO A 43 4.60 -4.54 -19.12
CA PRO A 43 3.92 -3.35 -18.63
C PRO A 43 3.28 -3.61 -17.26
N TRP A 44 3.43 -2.67 -16.33
CA TRP A 44 2.93 -2.81 -14.97
C TRP A 44 2.08 -1.60 -14.55
N MET A 45 0.84 -1.85 -14.13
CA MET A 45 0.02 -0.89 -13.41
C MET A 45 -0.14 -1.30 -11.94
N THR A 46 0.07 -0.38 -11.01
CA THR A 46 0.07 -0.64 -9.56
C THR A 46 -0.39 0.60 -8.80
N GLY A 47 -0.83 0.44 -7.56
CA GLY A 47 -1.24 1.57 -6.75
C GLY A 47 -1.65 1.16 -5.34
N VAL A 48 -2.14 2.16 -4.62
CA VAL A 48 -2.59 2.05 -3.23
C VAL A 48 -3.87 2.87 -3.05
N THR A 49 -4.66 2.55 -2.03
CA THR A 49 -5.72 3.44 -1.59
C THR A 49 -5.18 4.54 -0.67
N LYS A 50 -5.92 5.65 -0.54
CA LYS A 50 -5.44 6.81 0.22
C LYS A 50 -5.26 6.52 1.70
N ASP A 51 -6.11 5.71 2.31
CA ASP A 51 -6.14 5.42 3.76
C ASP A 51 -5.93 3.90 4.01
N GLU A 52 -4.98 3.30 3.28
CA GLU A 52 -4.59 1.88 3.37
C GLU A 52 -4.40 1.40 4.82
N LEU A 53 -5.20 0.44 5.28
CA LEU A 53 -5.10 -0.15 6.62
C LEU A 53 -5.11 0.85 7.81
N ASP A 54 -5.38 2.14 7.58
CA ASP A 54 -5.55 3.18 8.60
C ASP A 54 -6.56 2.81 9.71
N PRO A 55 -7.67 2.11 9.43
CA PRO A 55 -8.60 1.66 10.48
C PRO A 55 -7.95 0.83 11.59
N TRP A 56 -6.79 0.20 11.36
CA TRP A 56 -6.06 -0.51 12.40
C TRP A 56 -5.61 0.40 13.55
N ALA A 57 -5.29 1.66 13.26
CA ALA A 57 -4.93 2.64 14.28
C ALA A 57 -6.09 2.91 15.24
N TYR A 58 -7.34 2.87 14.77
CA TYR A 58 -8.52 3.09 15.61
C TYR A 58 -8.57 2.11 16.78
N TYR A 59 -8.38 0.81 16.53
CA TYR A 59 -8.48 -0.22 17.57
C TYR A 59 -7.44 -0.06 18.68
N VAL A 60 -6.25 0.45 18.34
CA VAL A 60 -5.21 0.75 19.33
C VAL A 60 -5.56 2.02 20.12
N VAL A 61 -5.99 3.07 19.41
CA VAL A 61 -6.22 4.40 20.00
C VAL A 61 -7.39 4.42 20.97
N VAL A 62 -8.51 3.76 20.64
CA VAL A 62 -9.71 3.77 21.49
C VAL A 62 -9.61 2.88 22.72
N ASN A 63 -8.60 2.00 22.78
CA ASN A 63 -8.35 1.14 23.92
C ASN A 63 -7.11 1.63 24.67
N LYS A 64 -7.33 2.31 25.80
CA LYS A 64 -6.28 2.87 26.65
C LYS A 64 -5.19 1.85 27.04
N THR A 65 -5.58 0.60 27.29
CA THR A 65 -4.60 -0.44 27.66
C THR A 65 -3.69 -0.77 26.48
N LEU A 66 -4.24 -0.83 25.26
CA LEU A 66 -3.46 -1.08 24.06
C LEU A 66 -2.59 0.10 23.69
N SER A 67 -3.11 1.33 23.78
CA SER A 67 -2.33 2.52 23.48
C SER A 67 -1.12 2.68 24.42
N GLU A 68 -1.31 2.46 25.73
CA GLU A 68 -0.24 2.46 26.74
C GLU A 68 0.78 1.34 26.47
N GLN A 69 0.32 0.10 26.24
CA GLN A 69 1.20 -1.02 25.95
C GLN A 69 2.02 -0.82 24.66
N PHE A 70 1.38 -0.34 23.59
CA PHE A 70 2.05 -0.13 22.31
C PHE A 70 3.09 0.98 22.41
N TYR A 71 2.78 2.04 23.14
CA TYR A 71 3.74 3.11 23.40
C TYR A 71 4.92 2.64 24.26
N ASP A 72 4.66 2.01 25.41
CA ASP A 72 5.71 1.62 26.37
C ASP A 72 6.61 0.51 25.84
N ARG A 73 6.07 -0.39 25.00
CA ARG A 73 6.77 -1.55 24.46
C ARG A 73 6.96 -1.46 22.95
N PHE A 74 7.04 -0.25 22.41
CA PHE A 74 7.10 0.00 20.97
C PHE A 74 8.21 -0.79 20.27
N ASP A 75 9.43 -0.83 20.84
CA ASP A 75 10.57 -1.57 20.26
C ASP A 75 10.35 -3.10 20.18
N VAL A 76 9.39 -3.63 20.95
CA VAL A 76 9.03 -5.06 20.95
C VAL A 76 7.80 -5.31 20.09
N LEU A 77 6.81 -4.42 20.14
CA LEU A 77 5.52 -4.62 19.47
C LEU A 77 5.52 -4.11 18.03
N ALA A 78 6.23 -3.02 17.70
CA ALA A 78 6.28 -2.47 16.36
C ALA A 78 6.80 -3.50 15.32
N PRO A 79 7.88 -4.26 15.55
CA PRO A 79 8.30 -5.32 14.62
C PRO A 79 7.25 -6.42 14.41
N VAL A 80 6.38 -6.67 15.40
CA VAL A 80 5.27 -7.63 15.28
C VAL A 80 4.17 -7.04 14.41
N THR A 81 3.70 -5.87 14.80
CA THR A 81 2.56 -5.16 14.23
C THR A 81 2.81 -4.66 12.81
N LEU A 82 4.03 -4.22 12.52
CA LEU A 82 4.45 -3.67 11.23
C LEU A 82 5.20 -4.69 10.36
N GLN A 83 5.28 -5.95 10.82
CA GLN A 83 5.80 -7.11 10.10
C GLN A 83 7.21 -6.98 9.48
N TYR A 84 8.15 -6.32 10.17
CA TYR A 84 9.58 -6.38 9.85
C TYR A 84 10.36 -7.32 10.78
N GLU A 85 11.66 -7.54 10.52
CA GLU A 85 12.45 -8.49 11.31
C GLU A 85 12.52 -8.11 12.79
N ARG A 86 12.72 -9.10 13.67
CA ARG A 86 12.67 -8.92 15.12
C ARG A 86 14.03 -9.19 15.77
N GLY A 87 14.36 -8.46 16.82
CA GLY A 87 15.51 -8.73 17.68
C GLY A 87 16.87 -8.46 17.02
N THR A 88 16.90 -7.64 15.97
CA THR A 88 18.13 -7.20 15.30
C THR A 88 18.43 -5.73 15.67
N GLN A 89 19.70 -5.34 15.60
CA GLN A 89 20.07 -3.92 15.78
C GLN A 89 19.31 -3.00 14.81
N ARG A 90 19.13 -3.46 13.56
CA ARG A 90 18.37 -2.75 12.52
C ARG A 90 16.92 -2.52 12.94
N SER A 91 16.24 -3.59 13.40
CA SER A 91 14.86 -3.50 13.87
C SER A 91 14.70 -2.54 15.06
N HIS A 92 15.65 -2.52 15.99
CA HIS A 92 15.62 -1.60 17.13
C HIS A 92 15.78 -0.14 16.68
N LEU A 93 16.72 0.16 15.79
CA LEU A 93 16.92 1.52 15.25
C LEU A 93 15.71 1.98 14.43
N ALA A 94 15.13 1.07 13.63
CA ALA A 94 13.93 1.35 12.86
C ALA A 94 12.73 1.66 13.78
N SER A 95 12.49 0.85 14.82
CA SER A 95 11.43 1.10 15.80
C SER A 95 11.56 2.49 16.45
N GLN A 96 12.76 2.86 16.90
CA GLN A 96 12.99 4.17 17.51
C GLN A 96 12.70 5.31 16.54
N ALA A 97 13.18 5.20 15.30
CA ALA A 97 12.96 6.21 14.28
C ALA A 97 11.48 6.34 13.87
N PHE A 98 10.76 5.23 13.77
CA PHE A 98 9.33 5.26 13.47
C PHE A 98 8.52 5.87 14.63
N LYS A 99 8.87 5.56 15.87
CA LYS A 99 8.24 6.18 17.05
C LYS A 99 8.47 7.70 17.08
N GLU A 100 9.68 8.14 16.76
CA GLU A 100 10.01 9.55 16.69
C GLU A 100 9.29 10.25 15.54
N PHE A 101 9.34 9.67 14.34
CA PHE A 101 8.80 10.32 13.14
C PHE A 101 7.27 10.39 13.14
N TYR A 102 6.60 9.26 13.38
CA TYR A 102 5.12 9.20 13.31
C TYR A 102 4.45 9.60 14.63
N LEU A 103 5.04 9.24 15.77
CA LEU A 103 4.40 9.49 17.08
C LEU A 103 5.01 10.67 17.83
N HIS A 104 6.06 11.31 17.31
CA HIS A 104 6.77 12.42 17.95
C HIS A 104 7.22 12.12 19.38
N ASN A 105 7.47 10.84 19.68
CA ASN A 105 7.73 10.35 21.03
C ASN A 105 6.67 10.80 22.06
N GLN A 106 5.41 10.94 21.64
CA GLN A 106 4.27 11.27 22.50
C GLN A 106 3.39 10.04 22.74
N PRO A 107 2.70 9.98 23.89
CA PRO A 107 1.71 8.94 24.16
C PRO A 107 0.66 8.84 23.05
N ILE A 108 0.23 7.61 22.76
CA ILE A 108 -0.78 7.35 21.72
C ILE A 108 -2.15 7.75 22.26
N THR A 109 -2.76 8.74 21.60
CA THR A 109 -4.10 9.24 21.92
C THR A 109 -4.92 9.45 20.65
N GLU A 110 -6.13 9.99 20.75
CA GLU A 110 -6.96 10.33 19.59
C GLU A 110 -6.26 11.24 18.58
N SER A 111 -5.39 12.15 19.03
CA SER A 111 -4.61 13.01 18.12
C SER A 111 -3.56 12.25 17.31
N SER A 112 -3.11 11.09 17.79
CA SER A 112 -2.14 10.23 17.11
C SER A 112 -2.76 9.36 16.02
N LYS A 113 -4.10 9.28 15.94
CA LYS A 113 -4.80 8.31 15.08
C LYS A 113 -4.36 8.36 13.62
N ARG A 114 -4.22 9.57 13.06
CA ARG A 114 -3.80 9.75 11.66
C ARG A 114 -2.38 9.27 11.42
N GLU A 115 -1.44 9.67 12.28
CA GLU A 115 -0.03 9.31 12.06
C GLU A 115 0.25 7.85 12.39
N LEU A 116 -0.45 7.29 13.37
CA LEU A 116 -0.43 5.85 13.60
C LEU A 116 -1.05 5.10 12.40
N GLY A 117 -2.13 5.62 11.81
CA GLY A 117 -2.72 5.11 10.56
C GLY A 117 -1.68 5.07 9.45
N ASN A 118 -1.05 6.21 9.15
CA ASN A 118 0.05 6.33 8.18
C ASN A 118 1.16 5.30 8.43
N LEU A 119 1.55 5.07 9.68
CA LEU A 119 2.57 4.08 10.03
C LEU A 119 2.14 2.66 9.64
N TYR A 120 0.89 2.28 9.89
CA TYR A 120 0.34 1.00 9.46
C TYR A 120 0.28 0.87 7.94
N SER A 121 -0.25 1.88 7.25
CA SER A 121 -0.35 1.87 5.78
C SER A 121 1.02 1.76 5.13
N ASP A 122 1.98 2.56 5.61
CA ASP A 122 3.31 2.62 5.05
C ASP A 122 4.03 1.28 5.25
N ALA A 123 3.95 0.70 6.46
CA ALA A 123 4.59 -0.56 6.79
C ALA A 123 4.07 -1.76 5.98
N LEU A 124 2.74 -1.84 5.85
CA LEU A 124 2.07 -3.05 5.40
C LEU A 124 1.76 -3.04 3.90
N ILE A 125 1.62 -1.85 3.29
CA ILE A 125 1.22 -1.72 1.87
C ILE A 125 2.14 -0.75 1.13
N ARG A 126 2.15 0.54 1.50
CA ARG A 126 2.69 1.60 0.63
C ARG A 126 4.20 1.48 0.42
N TYR A 127 4.97 1.10 1.44
CA TYR A 127 6.42 0.95 1.29
C TYR A 127 6.78 -0.19 0.32
N GLY A 128 6.09 -1.33 0.41
CA GLY A 128 6.28 -2.43 -0.52
C GLY A 128 5.95 -2.04 -1.96
N GLN A 129 4.84 -1.30 -2.15
CA GLN A 129 4.42 -0.81 -3.45
C GLN A 129 5.42 0.21 -4.04
N ASP A 130 5.84 1.21 -3.27
CA ASP A 130 6.80 2.24 -3.69
C ASP A 130 8.14 1.63 -4.09
N MET A 131 8.72 0.81 -3.21
CA MET A 131 10.00 0.14 -3.44
C MET A 131 9.95 -0.73 -4.69
N THR A 132 8.91 -1.55 -4.85
CA THR A 132 8.85 -2.49 -5.99
C THR A 132 8.61 -1.75 -7.31
N SER A 133 7.85 -0.65 -7.29
CA SER A 133 7.65 0.22 -8.46
C SER A 133 8.95 0.89 -8.89
N LYS A 134 9.72 1.45 -7.95
CA LYS A 134 11.04 2.04 -8.21
C LYS A 134 12.00 1.02 -8.80
N LEU A 135 12.04 -0.20 -8.25
CA LEU A 135 12.84 -1.29 -8.79
C LEU A 135 12.41 -1.70 -10.20
N ALA A 136 11.11 -1.78 -10.47
CA ALA A 136 10.60 -2.08 -11.81
C ALA A 136 11.04 -1.03 -12.83
N CYS A 137 10.91 0.26 -12.50
CA CYS A 137 11.38 1.35 -13.35
C CYS A 137 12.89 1.28 -13.63
N ASN A 138 13.68 0.80 -12.66
CA ASN A 138 15.14 0.74 -12.78
C ASN A 138 15.65 -0.52 -13.51
N LEU A 139 14.94 -1.64 -13.38
CA LEU A 139 15.39 -2.96 -13.86
C LEU A 139 14.67 -3.46 -15.13
N SER A 140 13.63 -2.75 -15.56
CA SER A 140 12.81 -3.05 -16.73
C SER A 140 12.78 -1.86 -17.69
N ASP A 141 12.67 -2.16 -19.00
CA ASP A 141 12.39 -1.17 -20.05
C ASP A 141 10.88 -1.02 -20.33
N GLN A 142 10.05 -1.72 -19.55
CA GLN A 142 8.59 -1.72 -19.67
C GLN A 142 7.95 -0.58 -18.88
N PRO A 143 6.81 -0.04 -19.35
CA PRO A 143 6.18 1.08 -18.70
C PRO A 143 5.57 0.69 -17.35
N VAL A 144 5.76 1.57 -16.36
CA VAL A 144 5.14 1.46 -15.02
C VAL A 144 4.14 2.60 -14.85
N TYR A 145 2.91 2.28 -14.43
CA TYR A 145 1.84 3.24 -14.17
C TYR A 145 1.41 3.12 -12.71
N ALA A 146 1.74 4.13 -11.90
CA ALA A 146 1.36 4.16 -10.49
C ALA A 146 0.05 4.96 -10.30
N TYR A 147 -0.79 4.56 -9.33
CA TYR A 147 -1.93 5.35 -8.88
C TYR A 147 -2.04 5.46 -7.36
N GLU A 148 -2.74 6.50 -6.93
CA GLU A 148 -3.33 6.59 -5.60
C GLU A 148 -4.85 6.74 -5.76
N PHE A 149 -5.61 5.81 -5.19
CA PHE A 149 -7.07 5.87 -5.22
C PHE A 149 -7.58 6.71 -4.03
N GLU A 150 -8.18 7.86 -4.32
CA GLU A 150 -8.60 8.86 -3.34
C GLU A 150 -10.11 9.14 -3.35
N TYR A 151 -10.88 8.48 -4.20
CA TYR A 151 -12.32 8.67 -4.29
C TYR A 151 -13.04 7.99 -3.13
N GLN A 152 -13.76 8.77 -2.32
CA GLN A 152 -14.63 8.27 -1.27
C GLN A 152 -16.09 8.33 -1.72
N GLY A 153 -16.66 7.19 -2.12
CA GLY A 153 -18.09 7.08 -2.36
C GLY A 153 -18.88 6.86 -1.08
N ARG A 154 -20.15 6.44 -1.23
CA ARG A 154 -21.03 6.15 -0.08
C ARG A 154 -20.68 4.84 0.63
N TYR A 155 -19.93 3.95 -0.02
CA TYR A 155 -19.61 2.61 0.47
C TYR A 155 -18.12 2.45 0.68
N SER A 156 -17.74 1.60 1.64
CA SER A 156 -16.35 1.32 1.99
C SER A 156 -16.24 -0.06 2.63
N HIS A 157 -15.06 -0.68 2.57
CA HIS A 157 -14.72 -1.87 3.34
C HIS A 157 -14.43 -1.56 4.81
N GLY A 158 -14.28 -0.29 5.18
CA GLY A 158 -13.97 0.14 6.55
C GLY A 158 -14.91 1.22 7.07
N TYR A 159 -15.71 0.87 8.07
CA TYR A 159 -16.61 1.80 8.77
C TYR A 159 -16.21 1.99 10.23
N ILE A 160 -16.41 3.20 10.76
CA ILE A 160 -16.23 3.47 12.18
C ILE A 160 -17.20 2.57 12.98
N PRO A 161 -16.71 1.73 13.91
CA PRO A 161 -17.55 0.78 14.64
C PRO A 161 -18.78 1.43 15.29
N GLY A 162 -19.94 0.82 15.08
CA GLY A 162 -21.22 1.32 15.60
C GLY A 162 -21.85 2.45 14.77
N THR A 163 -21.28 2.78 13.60
CA THR A 163 -21.80 3.81 12.70
C THR A 163 -21.83 3.32 11.25
N ASN A 164 -22.46 4.11 10.36
CA ASN A 164 -22.39 3.93 8.91
C ASN A 164 -21.43 4.94 8.26
N THR A 165 -20.45 5.45 9.01
CA THR A 165 -19.50 6.45 8.53
C THR A 165 -18.21 5.75 8.07
N PRO A 166 -17.81 5.86 6.78
CA PRO A 166 -16.54 5.35 6.31
C PRO A 166 -15.35 5.95 7.07
N PHE A 167 -14.31 5.17 7.30
CA PHE A 167 -13.05 5.67 7.90
C PHE A 167 -12.29 6.62 6.98
N GLY A 168 -12.44 6.43 5.67
CA GLY A 168 -11.68 7.08 4.62
C GLY A 168 -11.81 6.24 3.35
N VAL A 169 -10.78 6.26 2.51
CA VAL A 169 -10.65 5.41 1.31
C VAL A 169 -9.68 4.28 1.65
N VAL A 170 -10.20 3.23 2.26
CA VAL A 170 -9.38 2.20 2.92
C VAL A 170 -9.00 1.07 1.97
N HIS A 171 -8.27 0.09 2.47
CA HIS A 171 -7.88 -1.10 1.71
C HIS A 171 -9.09 -1.75 1.02
N HIS A 172 -8.95 -2.05 -0.27
CA HIS A 172 -9.98 -2.60 -1.18
C HIS A 172 -11.11 -1.67 -1.63
N ASP A 173 -11.16 -0.40 -1.22
CA ASP A 173 -12.25 0.49 -1.64
C ASP A 173 -12.27 0.77 -3.16
N ASP A 174 -11.12 0.68 -3.82
CA ASP A 174 -11.03 0.75 -5.29
C ASP A 174 -11.75 -0.43 -5.98
N LEU A 175 -11.76 -1.61 -5.37
CA LEU A 175 -12.43 -2.81 -5.92
C LEU A 175 -13.95 -2.65 -6.04
N ILE A 176 -14.56 -1.79 -5.21
CA ILE A 176 -16.00 -1.51 -5.27
C ILE A 176 -16.41 -0.96 -6.64
N TYR A 177 -15.48 -0.30 -7.33
CA TYR A 177 -15.72 0.34 -8.63
C TYR A 177 -15.22 -0.50 -9.82
N LEU A 178 -14.54 -1.63 -9.57
CA LEU A 178 -14.10 -2.59 -10.59
C LEU A 178 -15.00 -3.82 -10.67
N PHE A 179 -15.53 -4.26 -9.54
CA PHE A 179 -16.23 -5.54 -9.43
C PHE A 179 -17.60 -5.35 -8.79
N ASN A 180 -18.57 -6.14 -9.24
CA ASN A 180 -19.83 -6.29 -8.53
C ASN A 180 -19.61 -7.18 -7.30
N ILE A 181 -19.63 -6.58 -6.12
CA ILE A 181 -19.49 -7.26 -4.82
C ILE A 181 -20.85 -7.25 -4.10
N SER A 182 -21.88 -7.79 -4.75
CA SER A 182 -23.29 -7.74 -4.30
C SER A 182 -23.56 -8.32 -2.90
N LEU A 183 -22.63 -9.11 -2.35
CA LEU A 183 -22.70 -9.61 -0.97
C LEU A 183 -22.51 -8.48 0.06
N LEU A 184 -21.74 -7.44 -0.28
CA LEU A 184 -21.33 -6.37 0.64
C LEU A 184 -21.93 -5.01 0.27
N PHE A 185 -22.13 -4.74 -1.02
CA PHE A 185 -22.54 -3.44 -1.53
C PHE A 185 -23.70 -3.60 -2.53
N PRO A 186 -24.59 -2.61 -2.65
CA PRO A 186 -25.63 -2.64 -3.68
C PRO A 186 -25.03 -2.50 -5.08
N GLU A 187 -25.78 -2.95 -6.09
CA GLU A 187 -25.45 -2.63 -7.47
C GLU A 187 -25.74 -1.15 -7.73
N PHE A 188 -24.78 -0.44 -8.35
CA PHE A 188 -24.95 0.97 -8.70
C PHE A 188 -25.82 1.10 -9.96
N THR A 189 -26.75 2.05 -9.92
CA THR A 189 -27.59 2.41 -11.07
C THR A 189 -26.99 3.63 -11.79
N PRO A 190 -27.39 3.92 -13.05
CA PRO A 190 -26.88 5.09 -13.78
C PRO A 190 -27.07 6.44 -13.06
N GLU A 191 -28.00 6.52 -12.11
CA GLU A 191 -28.30 7.71 -11.33
C GLU A 191 -27.38 7.88 -10.11
N ASP A 192 -26.65 6.84 -9.72
CA ASP A 192 -25.75 6.87 -8.57
C ASP A 192 -24.47 7.66 -8.88
N PRO A 193 -23.95 8.44 -7.92
CA PRO A 193 -22.72 9.21 -8.11
C PRO A 193 -21.49 8.31 -8.35
N GLU A 194 -21.51 7.07 -7.87
CA GLU A 194 -20.46 6.08 -8.04
C GLU A 194 -20.29 5.63 -9.50
N THR A 195 -21.34 5.73 -10.33
CA THR A 195 -21.32 5.26 -11.73
C THR A 195 -20.23 5.95 -12.56
N GLN A 196 -19.98 7.24 -12.33
CA GLN A 196 -18.88 7.94 -13.02
C GLN A 196 -17.51 7.37 -12.64
N MET A 197 -17.32 6.92 -11.40
CA MET A 197 -16.08 6.30 -10.97
C MET A 197 -15.96 4.87 -11.53
N VAL A 198 -17.05 4.10 -11.56
CA VAL A 198 -17.10 2.78 -12.23
C VAL A 198 -16.65 2.91 -13.68
N GLU A 199 -17.23 3.85 -14.43
CA GLU A 199 -16.87 4.08 -15.84
C GLU A 199 -15.40 4.46 -16.00
N LYS A 200 -14.88 5.37 -15.16
CA LYS A 200 -13.47 5.76 -15.18
C LYS A 200 -12.54 4.58 -14.90
N LEU A 201 -12.76 3.88 -13.79
CA LEU A 201 -11.85 2.83 -13.33
C LEU A 201 -11.87 1.63 -14.28
N THR A 202 -13.07 1.20 -14.72
CA THR A 202 -13.18 0.11 -15.70
C THR A 202 -12.58 0.48 -17.06
N THR A 203 -12.70 1.74 -17.51
CA THR A 203 -12.06 2.21 -18.75
C THR A 203 -10.54 2.19 -18.64
N LEU A 204 -9.98 2.70 -17.53
CA LEU A 204 -8.53 2.70 -17.27
C LEU A 204 -7.95 1.28 -17.28
N TRP A 205 -8.60 0.36 -16.56
CA TRP A 205 -8.17 -1.04 -16.48
C TRP A 205 -8.32 -1.75 -17.83
N ALA A 206 -9.45 -1.58 -18.52
CA ALA A 206 -9.66 -2.18 -19.83
C ALA A 206 -8.60 -1.70 -20.84
N ASN A 207 -8.35 -0.38 -20.91
CA ASN A 207 -7.32 0.18 -21.77
C ASN A 207 -5.94 -0.42 -21.49
N PHE A 208 -5.56 -0.51 -20.22
CA PHE A 208 -4.29 -1.11 -19.82
C PHE A 208 -4.20 -2.59 -20.23
N ILE A 209 -5.26 -3.37 -19.99
CA ILE A 209 -5.34 -4.79 -20.38
C ILE A 209 -5.19 -4.96 -21.89
N TYR A 210 -5.84 -4.13 -22.71
CA TYR A 210 -5.82 -4.25 -24.16
C TYR A 210 -4.54 -3.69 -24.81
N THR A 211 -3.92 -2.68 -24.21
CA THR A 211 -2.89 -1.89 -24.90
C THR A 211 -1.58 -1.73 -24.14
N GLY A 212 -1.54 -2.10 -22.86
CA GLY A 212 -0.42 -1.80 -21.96
C GLY A 212 -0.31 -0.33 -21.53
N ASN A 213 -1.27 0.53 -21.92
CA ASN A 213 -1.34 1.95 -21.55
C ASN A 213 -2.76 2.26 -21.03
N PRO A 214 -2.94 2.83 -19.81
CA PRO A 214 -4.27 3.14 -19.27
C PRO A 214 -5.03 4.26 -20.03
N THR A 215 -4.30 5.13 -20.72
CA THR A 215 -4.85 6.27 -21.48
C THR A 215 -4.24 6.33 -22.89
N PRO A 216 -4.51 5.33 -23.76
CA PRO A 216 -3.88 5.25 -25.08
C PRO A 216 -4.41 6.31 -26.05
N ASN A 217 -5.61 6.84 -25.79
CA ASN A 217 -6.26 7.90 -26.55
C ASN A 217 -6.95 8.89 -25.60
N ALA A 218 -7.19 10.11 -26.06
CA ALA A 218 -8.03 11.07 -25.34
C ALA A 218 -9.44 10.50 -25.12
N SER A 219 -9.99 10.70 -23.93
CA SER A 219 -11.28 10.18 -23.52
C SER A 219 -11.98 11.19 -22.62
N GLU A 220 -13.18 11.62 -23.00
CA GLU A 220 -14.00 12.54 -22.19
C GLU A 220 -14.36 11.91 -20.83
N VAL A 221 -14.61 10.60 -20.80
CA VAL A 221 -14.86 9.82 -19.56
C VAL A 221 -13.68 9.97 -18.59
N LEU A 222 -12.46 10.00 -19.12
CA LEU A 222 -11.23 10.15 -18.34
C LEU A 222 -10.78 11.62 -18.21
N ASN A 223 -11.66 12.59 -18.48
CA ASN A 223 -11.35 14.01 -18.48
C ASN A 223 -10.15 14.38 -19.37
N ASN A 224 -9.91 13.61 -20.44
CA ASN A 224 -8.75 13.71 -21.33
C ASN A 224 -7.39 13.65 -20.60
N VAL A 225 -7.33 12.99 -19.44
CA VAL A 225 -6.06 12.80 -18.73
C VAL A 225 -5.10 11.94 -19.55
N ILE A 226 -3.83 12.32 -19.53
CA ILE A 226 -2.74 11.50 -20.04
C ILE A 226 -2.03 10.93 -18.80
N TRP A 227 -2.13 9.62 -18.61
CA TRP A 227 -1.45 8.95 -17.52
C TRP A 227 0.02 8.77 -17.88
N GLU A 228 0.88 9.58 -17.28
CA GLU A 228 2.32 9.51 -17.51
C GLU A 228 2.93 8.29 -16.82
N GLN A 229 3.94 7.70 -17.46
CA GLN A 229 4.70 6.59 -16.89
C GLN A 229 5.52 7.09 -15.69
N MET A 230 5.55 6.28 -14.64
CA MET A 230 6.51 6.42 -13.56
C MET A 230 7.91 6.12 -14.08
N THR A 231 8.90 6.91 -13.67
CA THR A 231 10.31 6.73 -14.01
C THR A 231 11.17 6.93 -12.76
N THR A 232 12.47 6.63 -12.84
CA THR A 232 13.41 6.92 -11.75
C THR A 232 13.58 8.41 -11.49
N ASP A 233 13.41 9.26 -12.51
CA ASP A 233 13.59 10.71 -12.41
C ASP A 233 12.29 11.44 -12.02
N ASN A 234 11.15 10.90 -12.44
CA ASN A 234 9.83 11.41 -12.10
C ASN A 234 8.96 10.25 -11.58
N LEU A 235 8.74 10.23 -10.27
CA LEU A 235 7.88 9.26 -9.58
C LEU A 235 6.39 9.63 -9.78
N ALA A 236 5.99 9.73 -11.05
CA ALA A 236 4.65 10.11 -11.47
C ALA A 236 3.62 9.07 -11.05
N TYR A 237 2.46 9.56 -10.60
CA TYR A 237 1.32 8.72 -10.30
C TYR A 237 0.01 9.43 -10.62
N LEU A 238 -1.04 8.67 -10.93
CA LEU A 238 -2.37 9.21 -11.11
C LEU A 238 -3.12 9.23 -9.78
N SER A 239 -3.51 10.43 -9.34
CA SER A 239 -4.51 10.62 -8.30
C SER A 239 -5.89 10.36 -8.91
N ILE A 240 -6.53 9.27 -8.45
CA ILE A 240 -7.86 8.86 -8.89
C ILE A 240 -8.88 9.34 -7.87
N ASN A 241 -9.46 10.51 -8.12
CA ASN A 241 -10.60 11.06 -7.40
C ASN A 241 -11.72 11.39 -8.41
N SER A 242 -12.73 12.16 -8.00
CA SER A 242 -13.75 12.71 -8.92
C SER A 242 -13.13 13.40 -10.13
N GLU A 243 -11.96 14.00 -9.97
CA GLU A 243 -11.09 14.45 -11.06
C GLU A 243 -9.80 13.60 -11.08
N LEU A 244 -9.38 13.18 -12.27
CA LEU A 244 -8.12 12.47 -12.47
C LEU A 244 -6.99 13.48 -12.59
N LYS A 245 -5.94 13.35 -11.78
CA LYS A 245 -4.81 14.31 -11.76
C LYS A 245 -3.47 13.60 -11.69
N MET A 246 -2.56 13.94 -12.60
CA MET A 246 -1.17 13.53 -12.47
C MET A 246 -0.53 14.30 -11.31
N LYS A 247 0.16 13.55 -10.44
CA LYS A 247 0.96 14.03 -9.32
C LYS A 247 2.32 13.32 -9.37
N SER A 248 3.25 13.73 -8.52
CA SER A 248 4.56 13.09 -8.40
C SER A 248 5.00 13.01 -6.95
N GLY A 249 5.80 12.00 -6.63
CA GLY A 249 6.40 11.84 -5.30
C GLY A 249 5.39 11.44 -4.23
N LEU A 250 4.62 10.36 -4.48
CA LEU A 250 3.67 9.81 -3.52
C LEU A 250 4.38 9.48 -2.19
N TYR A 251 4.06 10.23 -1.13
CA TYR A 251 4.53 10.04 0.24
C TYR A 251 6.05 9.90 0.45
N GLN A 252 6.87 10.50 -0.41
CA GLN A 252 8.32 10.24 -0.43
C GLN A 252 9.04 10.61 0.88
N ASP A 253 8.61 11.65 1.58
CA ASP A 253 9.19 11.98 2.90
C ASP A 253 9.10 10.82 3.89
N ARG A 254 8.01 10.04 3.82
CA ARG A 254 7.81 8.86 4.66
C ARG A 254 8.59 7.67 4.12
N MET A 255 8.51 7.40 2.81
CA MET A 255 9.22 6.29 2.16
C MET A 255 10.75 6.39 2.37
N ASN A 256 11.31 7.60 2.33
CA ASN A 256 12.74 7.85 2.57
C ASN A 256 13.20 7.41 3.97
N ILE A 257 12.32 7.43 4.97
CA ILE A 257 12.65 6.96 6.32
C ILE A 257 12.68 5.45 6.35
N TRP A 258 11.76 4.78 5.66
CA TRP A 258 11.80 3.33 5.49
C TRP A 258 13.07 2.88 4.73
N ASP A 259 13.42 3.58 3.66
CA ASP A 259 14.64 3.31 2.87
C ASP A 259 15.92 3.37 3.71
N ARG A 260 15.99 4.31 4.66
CA ARG A 260 17.14 4.46 5.56
C ARG A 260 17.39 3.22 6.41
N TYR A 261 16.33 2.51 6.81
CA TYR A 261 16.43 1.34 7.70
C TYR A 261 16.28 0.01 6.97
N PHE A 262 15.77 -0.01 5.73
CA PHE A 262 15.64 -1.20 4.91
C PHE A 262 16.27 -1.05 3.51
N PRO A 263 17.55 -0.62 3.40
CA PRO A 263 18.17 -0.29 2.12
C PRO A 263 18.33 -1.50 1.19
N ASP A 264 18.50 -2.70 1.74
CA ASP A 264 18.64 -3.96 0.99
C ASP A 264 17.36 -4.33 0.21
N ARG A 265 16.26 -3.63 0.47
CA ARG A 265 15.04 -3.76 -0.32
C ARG A 265 15.02 -2.85 -1.56
N VAL A 266 15.93 -1.88 -1.66
CA VAL A 266 15.91 -0.82 -2.68
C VAL A 266 17.11 -0.90 -3.61
N GLN A 267 18.24 -1.45 -3.15
CA GLN A 267 19.46 -1.53 -3.96
C GLN A 267 19.83 -2.99 -4.26
N PRO A 268 20.18 -3.32 -5.52
CA PRO A 268 20.79 -4.60 -5.79
C PRO A 268 22.08 -4.72 -4.97
N PRO A 269 22.40 -5.90 -4.42
CA PRO A 269 23.64 -6.07 -3.67
C PRO A 269 24.80 -5.64 -4.56
N LEU A 270 25.64 -4.75 -4.03
CA LEU A 270 26.90 -4.38 -4.67
C LEU A 270 27.68 -5.68 -4.90
N VAL A 271 27.88 -6.03 -6.17
CA VAL A 271 28.72 -7.16 -6.56
C VAL A 271 30.12 -6.89 -6.01
N GLN A 272 30.54 -7.64 -4.99
CA GLN A 272 31.93 -7.71 -4.55
C GLN A 272 32.73 -8.64 -5.45
#